data_AF-A0A2P8VDU9-F1
#
_entry.id   AF-A0A2P8VDU9-F1
#
_cell.length_a   1.000
_cell.length_b   1.000
_cell.length_c   1.000
_cell.angle_alpha   90.00
_cell.angle_beta   90.00
_cell.angle_gamma   90.00
#
_symmetry.space_group_name_H-M   'P 1'
#
loop_
_entity.id
_entity.type
_entity.pdbx_description
1 polymer ?
#
loop_
_entity_poly.entity_id
_entity_poly.type
_entity_poly.pdbx_seq_one_letter_code
_entity_poly.pdbx_strand_id
1 'polypeptide(L)' 'MPKDNDSKPSRQQRQKSLVFLIGGLAAGIFIGAGIGFIISNMAAGIGVGLAVGAGIGGVLAALSYGGDLK' A
#
# COMPACT_ATOMS: atom_id res chain seq x y z
N MET A 1 24.49 -12.88 -27.43
CA MET A 1 24.35 -11.75 -26.49
C MET A 1 22.99 -11.87 -25.82
N PRO A 2 22.90 -12.33 -24.57
CA PRO A 2 21.65 -12.22 -23.82
C PRO A 2 21.43 -10.73 -23.54
N LYS A 3 20.25 -10.24 -23.88
CA LYS A 3 19.79 -8.90 -23.53
C LYS A 3 19.29 -8.98 -22.10
N ASP A 4 20.21 -8.77 -21.15
CA ASP A 4 19.89 -8.59 -19.73
C ASP A 4 19.21 -7.22 -19.57
N ASN A 5 17.96 -7.15 -20.02
CA ASN A 5 17.06 -6.03 -19.78
C ASN A 5 16.49 -6.18 -18.36
N ASP A 6 17.37 -6.38 -17.39
CA ASP A 6 17.04 -6.35 -15.97
C ASP A 6 16.92 -4.89 -15.56
N SER A 7 15.82 -4.24 -15.96
CA SER A 7 15.38 -2.96 -15.42
C SER A 7 14.97 -3.18 -13.96
N LYS A 8 15.93 -3.45 -13.08
CA LYS A 8 15.71 -3.48 -11.64
C LYS A 8 15.17 -2.10 -11.25
N PRO A 9 14.04 -2.03 -10.54
CA PRO A 9 13.51 -0.75 -10.10
C PRO A 9 14.61 -0.01 -9.33
N SER A 10 14.80 1.26 -9.66
CA SER A 10 15.72 2.11 -8.92
C SER A 10 15.37 2.04 -7.43
N ARG A 11 16.37 2.10 -6.54
CA ARG A 11 16.12 2.10 -5.09
C ARG A 11 15.10 3.16 -4.68
N GLN A 12 15.06 4.29 -5.40
CA GLN A 12 14.07 5.36 -5.24
C GLN A 12 12.66 4.92 -5.60
N GLN A 13 12.42 4.26 -6.74
CA GLN A 13 11.09 3.72 -7.08
C GLN A 13 10.61 2.71 -6.05
N ARG A 14 11.50 1.80 -5.65
CA ARG A 14 11.17 0.76 -4.67
C ARG A 14 10.82 1.37 -3.30
N GLN A 15 11.57 2.40 -2.89
CA GLN A 15 11.25 3.16 -1.67
C GLN A 15 9.93 3.90 -1.80
N LYS A 16 9.64 4.54 -2.93
CA LYS A 16 8.41 5.32 -3.13
C LYS A 16 7.17 4.42 -3.09
N SER A 17 7.21 3.26 -3.77
CA SER A 17 6.14 2.25 -3.71
C SER A 17 5.95 1.70 -2.30
N LEU A 18 7.05 1.44 -1.57
CA LEU A 18 6.98 1.02 -0.16
C LEU A 18 6.34 2.08 0.73
N VAL A 19 6.69 3.36 0.54
CA VAL A 19 6.10 4.47 1.30
C VAL A 19 4.59 4.58 1.05
N PHE A 20 4.14 4.42 -0.20
CA PHE A 20 2.70 4.41 -0.50
C PHE A 20 1.97 3.21 0.11
N LEU A 21 2.58 2.03 0.08
CA LEU A 21 2.01 0.83 0.68
C LEU A 21 1.92 0.94 2.22
N ILE A 22 3.01 1.38 2.86
CA ILE A 22 3.08 1.60 4.31
C ILE A 22 2.10 2.71 4.72
N GLY A 23 2.05 3.80 3.97
CA GLY A 23 1.11 4.90 4.20
C GLY A 23 -0.35 4.45 4.10
N GLY A 24 -0.69 3.65 3.09
CA GLY A 24 -2.03 3.07 2.94
C GLY A 24 -2.41 2.13 4.08
N LEU A 25 -1.50 1.27 4.50
CA LEU A 25 -1.70 0.39 5.67
C LEU A 25 -1.87 1.19 6.96
N ALA A 26 -1.03 2.19 7.21
CA ALA A 26 -1.10 3.02 8.41
C ALA A 26 -2.42 3.80 8.48
N ALA A 27 -2.84 4.42 7.38
CA ALA A 27 -4.13 5.10 7.29
C ALA A 27 -5.30 4.12 7.47
N GLY A 28 -5.22 2.94 6.86
CA GLY A 28 -6.20 1.87 7.02
C GLY A 28 -6.36 1.42 8.46
N ILE A 29 -5.26 1.18 9.18
CA ILE A 29 -5.30 0.81 10.61
C ILE A 29 -5.90 1.93 11.44
N PHE A 30 -5.53 3.19 11.17
CA PHE A 30 -6.03 4.34 11.94
C PHE A 30 -7.55 4.51 11.79
N ILE A 31 -8.05 4.45 10.55
CA ILE A 31 -9.48 4.52 10.24
C ILE A 31 -10.21 3.28 10.79
N GLY A 32 -9.63 2.10 10.59
CA GLY A 32 -10.18 0.83 11.06
C GLY A 32 -10.29 0.74 12.58
N ALA A 33 -9.29 1.23 13.31
CA ALA A 33 -9.33 1.32 14.77
C ALA A 33 -10.42 2.28 15.24
N GLY A 34 -10.60 3.42 14.56
CA GLY A 34 -11.70 4.35 14.83
C GLY A 34 -13.08 3.71 14.62
N ILE A 35 -13.28 3.01 13.50
CA ILE A 35 -14.53 2.27 13.22
C ILE A 35 -14.73 1.14 14.25
N GLY A 36 -13.67 0.39 14.55
CA GLY A 36 -13.67 -0.72 15.52
C GLY A 36 -14.05 -0.27 16.93
N PHE A 37 -13.60 0.92 17.32
CA PHE A 37 -14.00 1.56 18.58
C PHE A 37 -15.50 1.87 18.61
N ILE A 38 -16.03 2.46 17.53
CA ILE A 38 -17.47 2.81 17.42
C ILE A 38 -18.36 1.56 17.53
N ILE A 39 -17.96 0.46 16.90
CA ILE A 39 -18.74 -0.78 16.89
C ILE A 39 -18.40 -1.74 18.05
N SER A 40 -17.54 -1.33 18.99
CA SER A 40 -17.02 -2.17 20.09
C SER A 40 -16.39 -3.50 19.64
N ASN A 41 -15.91 -3.55 18.38
CA ASN A 41 -15.26 -4.71 17.80
C ASN A 41 -14.00 -4.28 17.06
N MET A 42 -12.91 -4.19 17.82
CA MET A 42 -11.59 -3.78 17.31
C MET A 42 -11.06 -4.74 16.24
N ALA A 43 -11.32 -6.05 16.37
CA ALA A 43 -10.87 -7.04 15.41
C ALA A 43 -11.53 -6.83 14.04
N ALA A 44 -12.85 -6.60 14.02
CA ALA A 44 -13.58 -6.28 12.79
C ALA A 44 -13.15 -4.93 12.21
N GLY A 45 -13.01 -3.90 13.05
CA GLY A 45 -12.58 -2.56 12.63
C GLY A 45 -11.19 -2.56 11.99
N ILE A 46 -10.19 -3.17 12.65
CA ILE A 46 -8.84 -3.30 12.12
C ILE A 46 -8.83 -4.18 10.86
N GLY A 47 -9.61 -5.26 10.82
CA GLY A 47 -9.73 -6.12 9.64
C GLY A 47 -10.25 -5.36 8.41
N VAL A 48 -11.32 -4.58 8.57
CA VAL A 48 -11.87 -3.72 7.50
C VAL A 48 -10.87 -2.62 7.14
N GLY A 49 -10.27 -1.97 8.14
CA GLY A 49 -9.27 -0.94 7.94
C GLY A 49 -8.05 -1.41 7.15
N LEU A 50 -7.53 -2.59 7.48
CA LEU A 50 -6.43 -3.23 6.76
C LEU A 50 -6.83 -3.60 5.33
N ALA A 51 -8.03 -4.17 5.12
CA ALA A 51 -8.49 -4.53 3.78
C ALA A 51 -8.61 -3.29 2.88
N VAL A 52 -9.19 -2.20 3.38
CA VAL A 52 -9.34 -0.94 2.64
C VAL A 52 -7.99 -0.25 2.44
N GLY A 53 -7.17 -0.16 3.50
CA GLY A 53 -5.86 0.47 3.47
C GLY A 53 -4.86 -0.25 2.56
N ALA A 54 -4.85 -1.58 2.58
CA ALA A 54 -4.03 -2.39 1.68
C ALA A 54 -4.53 -2.33 0.23
N GLY A 55 -5.85 -2.29 0.01
CA GLY A 55 -6.42 -2.10 -1.32
C GLY A 55 -6.00 -0.77 -1.94
N ILE A 56 -6.21 0.35 -1.23
CA ILE A 56 -5.86 1.68 -1.71
C ILE A 56 -4.33 1.84 -1.82
N GLY A 57 -3.58 1.45 -0.78
CA GLY A 57 -2.12 1.54 -0.74
C GLY A 57 -1.44 0.68 -1.82
N GLY A 58 -1.97 -0.52 -2.07
CA GLY A 58 -1.50 -1.42 -3.12
C GLY A 58 -1.76 -0.87 -4.52
N VAL A 59 -2.95 -0.32 -4.77
CA VAL A 59 -3.28 0.34 -6.05
C VAL A 59 -2.39 1.56 -6.29
N LEU A 60 -2.20 2.43 -5.30
CA LEU A 60 -1.33 3.59 -5.42
C LEU A 60 0.14 3.22 -5.60
N ALA A 61 0.61 2.20 -4.89
CA ALA A 61 1.96 1.67 -5.06
C ALA A 61 2.16 1.06 -6.46
N ALA A 62 1.17 0.34 -6.97
CA ALA A 62 1.18 -0.23 -8.32
C ALA A 62 1.15 0.86 -9.40
N LEU A 63 0.33 1.90 -9.23
CA LEU A 63 0.28 3.05 -10.14
C LEU A 63 1.59 3.84 -10.13
N SER A 64 2.20 4.05 -8.96
CA SER A 64 3.53 4.68 -8.87
C SER A 64 4.63 3.85 -9.50
N TYR A 65 4.48 2.53 -9.54
CA TYR A 65 5.44 1.62 -10.18
C TYR A 65 5.22 1.53 -11.69
N GLY A 66 3.96 1.51 -12.15
CA GLY A 66 3.58 1.41 -13.57
C GLY A 66 3.60 2.73 -14.34
N GLY A 67 3.47 3.88 -13.66
CA GLY A 67 3.53 5.21 -14.27
C GLY A 67 4.92 5.64 -14.76
N ASP A 68 5.97 4.87 -14.44
CA ASP A 68 7.36 5.10 -14.84
C ASP A 68 7.75 4.36 -16.14
N LEU A 69 6.81 3.64 -16.78
CA LEU A 69 6.99 3.03 -18.10
C LEU A 69 6.70 4.00 -19.27
N LYS A 70 6.95 5.30 -19.08
CA LYS A 70 6.65 6.33 -20.09
C LYS A 70 7.90 7.01 -20.63
#